data_AF-A0A6L2NHU1-F1
#
_entry.id   AF-A0A6L2NHU1-F1
#
_cell.length_a   1.000
_cell.length_b   1.000
_cell.length_c   1.000
_cell.angle_alpha   90.00
_cell.angle_beta   90.00
_cell.angle_gamma   90.00
#
_symmetry.space_group_name_H-M   'P 1'
#
loop_
_entity.id
_entity.type
_entity.pdbx_description
1 polymer ?
#
loop_
_entity_poly.entity_id
_entity_poly.type
_entity_poly.pdbx_seq_one_letter_code
_entity_poly.pdbx_strand_id
1 'polypeptide(L)'
;MTTLAEHMIVAGLEDRPLMLEKSMYNSWQYIKGKKNDRMMRDSVLNGPLVYETIKENGVTRPKKYSELTKEEKLQDDCDVQATNIVLQGLPSDVYSLVNHHETAKDIWDRVKLLMKDTKLSYQEREYKLYNEFDKFISIRGESLYEYYWRFAQLINDIHTIGILM
;
A
#
# COMPACT_ATOMS: atom_id res chain seq x y z
N MET A 1 -17.96 23.07 -16.87
CA MET A 1 -17.01 22.81 -15.77
C MET A 1 -17.58 21.65 -14.98
N THR A 2 -17.15 20.45 -15.33
CA THR A 2 -17.45 19.23 -14.57
C THR A 2 -16.59 19.25 -13.31
N THR A 3 -17.19 18.93 -12.17
CA THR A 3 -16.51 19.05 -10.86
C THR A 3 -15.56 17.88 -10.65
N LEU A 4 -14.46 18.09 -9.91
CA LEU A 4 -13.49 17.04 -9.56
C LEU A 4 -14.16 15.80 -8.93
N ALA A 5 -15.30 16.00 -8.27
CA ALA A 5 -16.16 14.93 -7.74
C ALA A 5 -16.72 13.99 -8.82
N GLU A 6 -17.01 14.47 -10.03
CA GLU A 6 -17.54 13.64 -11.13
C GLU A 6 -16.43 12.75 -11.74
N HIS A 7 -15.17 13.19 -11.70
CA HIS A 7 -14.03 12.32 -12.05
C HIS A 7 -13.72 11.27 -10.96
N MET A 8 -14.08 11.54 -9.70
CA MET A 8 -13.93 10.59 -8.59
C MET A 8 -14.97 9.47 -8.61
N ILE A 9 -16.17 9.72 -9.16
CA ILE A 9 -17.25 8.71 -9.27
C ILE A 9 -16.92 7.63 -10.32
N VAL A 10 -16.17 7.96 -11.37
CA VAL A 10 -15.88 7.01 -12.47
C VAL A 10 -14.72 6.04 -12.13
N ALA A 11 -13.90 6.35 -11.12
CA ALA A 11 -12.70 5.58 -10.78
C ALA A 11 -12.79 4.74 -9.48
N GLY A 12 -13.97 4.68 -8.85
CA GLY A 12 -14.19 4.00 -7.58
C GLY A 12 -15.21 2.86 -7.69
N LEU A 13 -14.81 1.74 -8.28
CA LEU A 13 -15.46 0.46 -7.99
C LEU A 13 -14.88 -0.06 -6.66
N GLU A 14 -15.79 -0.55 -5.81
CA GLU A 14 -15.78 -0.91 -4.38
C GLU A 14 -14.53 -1.57 -3.75
N ASP A 15 -13.46 -1.84 -4.50
CA ASP A 15 -12.27 -2.56 -4.04
C ASP A 15 -11.09 -1.64 -3.63
N ARG A 16 -11.29 -0.32 -3.63
CA ARG A 16 -10.24 0.66 -3.34
C ARG A 16 -10.52 1.41 -2.03
N PRO A 17 -9.66 1.33 -1.00
CA PRO A 17 -9.75 2.23 0.13
C PRO A 17 -9.55 3.66 -0.37
N LEU A 18 -10.51 4.54 -0.08
CA LEU A 18 -10.51 5.96 -0.48
C LEU A 18 -9.32 6.79 0.07
N MET A 19 -8.45 6.18 0.87
CA MET A 19 -7.52 6.89 1.76
C MET A 19 -6.04 6.82 1.35
N LEU A 20 -5.69 6.25 0.20
CA LEU A 20 -4.30 6.07 -0.24
C LEU A 20 -3.99 6.75 -1.58
N GLU A 21 -2.84 7.43 -1.64
CA GLU A 21 -2.31 8.05 -2.86
C GLU A 21 -2.15 7.02 -3.98
N LYS A 22 -2.26 7.47 -5.23
CA LYS A 22 -2.05 6.62 -6.42
C LYS A 22 -0.63 6.05 -6.47
N SER A 23 0.39 6.78 -5.98
CA SER A 23 1.80 6.33 -5.97
C SER A 23 2.11 5.35 -4.82
N MET A 24 1.48 5.52 -3.66
CA MET A 24 1.60 4.59 -2.52
C MET A 24 0.93 3.23 -2.78
N TYR A 25 0.14 3.14 -3.87
CA TYR A 25 -0.53 1.93 -4.33
C TYR A 25 0.04 1.40 -5.66
N ASN A 26 1.33 1.63 -5.93
CA ASN A 26 1.96 1.09 -7.13
C ASN A 26 1.90 -0.46 -7.16
N SER A 27 1.82 -1.15 -6.00
CA SER A 27 1.71 -2.62 -5.92
C SER A 27 0.54 -3.18 -6.76
N TRP A 28 -0.57 -2.46 -6.87
CA TRP A 28 -1.73 -2.93 -7.66
C TRP A 28 -1.61 -2.66 -9.15
N GLN A 29 -0.86 -1.62 -9.53
CA GLN A 29 -0.39 -1.44 -10.90
C GLN A 29 0.60 -2.56 -11.27
N TYR A 30 1.45 -2.99 -10.33
CA TYR A 30 2.40 -4.08 -10.54
C TYR A 30 1.75 -5.47 -10.66
N ILE A 31 0.61 -5.72 -10.00
CA ILE A 31 -0.15 -6.96 -10.18
C ILE A 31 -0.94 -6.93 -11.48
N LYS A 32 -1.49 -5.77 -11.88
CA LYS A 32 -2.34 -5.63 -13.07
C LYS A 32 -1.55 -5.99 -14.34
N GLY A 33 -2.06 -6.96 -15.11
CA GLY A 33 -1.44 -7.38 -16.37
C GLY A 33 -0.32 -8.42 -16.22
N LYS A 34 0.01 -8.87 -15.00
CA LYS A 34 0.82 -10.07 -14.80
C LYS A 34 -0.02 -11.32 -15.05
N LYS A 35 0.66 -12.43 -15.38
CA LYS A 35 0.04 -13.75 -15.43
C LYS A 35 -0.57 -14.08 -14.07
N ASN A 36 -1.80 -14.58 -14.04
CA ASN A 36 -2.55 -14.91 -12.81
C ASN A 36 -2.83 -13.70 -11.88
N ASP A 37 -2.93 -12.49 -12.44
CA ASP A 37 -3.23 -11.27 -11.68
C ASP A 37 -4.45 -11.39 -10.76
N ARG A 38 -5.52 -12.08 -11.21
CA ARG A 38 -6.70 -12.35 -10.37
C ARG A 38 -6.37 -13.17 -9.13
N MET A 39 -5.59 -14.24 -9.28
CA MET A 39 -5.23 -15.10 -8.15
C MET A 39 -4.36 -14.32 -7.16
N MET A 40 -3.37 -13.57 -7.64
CA MET A 40 -2.55 -12.72 -6.77
C MET A 40 -3.36 -11.66 -6.01
N ARG A 41 -4.38 -11.07 -6.64
CA ARG A 41 -5.30 -10.12 -5.97
C ARG A 41 -6.12 -10.82 -4.90
N ASP A 42 -6.61 -12.01 -5.20
CA ASP A 42 -7.37 -12.83 -4.26
C ASP A 42 -6.52 -13.15 -3.02
N SER A 43 -5.24 -13.51 -3.19
CA SER A 43 -4.29 -13.74 -2.10
C SER A 43 -4.13 -12.54 -1.16
N VAL A 44 -4.13 -11.32 -1.71
CA VAL A 44 -3.98 -10.07 -0.94
C VAL A 44 -5.25 -9.74 -0.17
N LEU A 45 -6.42 -9.99 -0.75
CA LEU A 45 -7.70 -9.60 -0.16
C LEU A 45 -8.25 -10.68 0.79
N ASN A 46 -8.25 -11.92 0.34
CA ASN A 46 -8.91 -13.05 0.99
C ASN A 46 -7.93 -13.90 1.79
N GLY A 47 -6.67 -13.95 1.38
CA GLY A 47 -5.57 -14.62 2.08
C GLY A 47 -4.96 -15.74 1.23
N PRO A 48 -3.84 -16.32 1.69
CA PRO A 48 -3.19 -17.39 0.97
C PRO A 48 -4.01 -18.69 1.01
N LEU A 49 -3.63 -19.62 0.13
CA LEU A 49 -4.09 -20.99 0.18
C LEU A 49 -3.81 -21.61 1.56
N VAL A 50 -4.84 -22.20 2.14
CA VAL A 50 -4.72 -23.01 3.37
C VAL A 50 -4.56 -24.47 2.98
N TYR A 51 -3.46 -25.07 3.40
CA TYR A 51 -3.17 -26.47 3.11
C TYR A 51 -4.15 -27.36 3.90
N GLU A 52 -4.89 -28.20 3.19
CA GLU A 52 -5.80 -29.15 3.84
C GLU A 52 -5.04 -30.11 4.76
N THR A 53 -5.71 -30.57 5.82
CA THR A 53 -5.16 -31.58 6.73
C THR A 53 -5.53 -32.99 6.27
N ILE A 54 -4.54 -33.89 6.27
CA ILE A 54 -4.73 -35.31 5.99
C ILE A 54 -4.46 -36.13 7.26
N LYS A 55 -5.23 -37.21 7.43
CA LYS A 55 -4.99 -38.20 8.50
C LYS A 55 -4.07 -39.28 7.97
N GLU A 56 -2.86 -39.32 8.50
CA GLU A 56 -1.88 -40.36 8.21
C GLU A 56 -1.57 -41.10 9.52
N ASN A 57 -1.89 -42.40 9.57
CA ASN A 57 -1.65 -43.25 10.75
C ASN A 57 -2.24 -42.72 12.07
N GLY A 58 -3.42 -42.09 12.01
CA GLY A 58 -4.11 -41.52 13.17
C GLY A 58 -3.62 -40.14 13.61
N VAL A 59 -2.56 -39.62 12.99
CA VAL A 59 -2.06 -38.25 13.21
C VAL A 59 -2.55 -37.34 12.08
N THR A 60 -3.15 -36.21 12.45
CA THR A 60 -3.53 -35.15 11.50
C THR A 60 -2.32 -34.24 11.24
N ARG A 61 -1.91 -34.12 9.98
CA ARG A 61 -0.89 -33.15 9.54
C ARG A 61 -1.38 -32.37 8.31
N PRO A 62 -0.89 -31.14 8.06
CA PRO A 62 -1.11 -30.48 6.78
C PRO A 62 -0.53 -31.30 5.62
N LYS A 63 -1.15 -31.18 4.44
CA LYS A 63 -0.55 -31.64 3.18
C LYS A 63 0.84 -31.02 3.01
N LYS A 64 1.71 -31.71 2.30
CA LYS A 64 2.97 -31.15 1.78
C LYS A 64 2.73 -30.58 0.39
N TYR A 65 3.58 -29.67 -0.06
CA TYR A 65 3.54 -29.14 -1.42
C TYR A 65 3.50 -30.25 -2.49
N SER A 66 4.24 -31.34 -2.31
CA SER A 66 4.23 -32.47 -3.25
C SER A 66 2.86 -33.15 -3.41
N GLU A 67 2.03 -33.11 -2.36
CA GLU A 67 0.70 -33.73 -2.27
C GLU A 67 -0.42 -32.82 -2.79
N LEU A 68 -0.08 -31.58 -3.17
CA LEU A 68 -1.00 -30.62 -3.76
C LEU A 68 -1.30 -30.94 -5.23
N THR A 69 -2.53 -30.62 -5.62
CA THR A 69 -2.99 -30.58 -7.01
C THR A 69 -2.23 -29.51 -7.81
N LYS A 70 -2.36 -29.54 -9.15
CA LYS A 70 -1.68 -28.55 -10.00
C LYS A 70 -2.23 -27.15 -9.75
N GLU A 71 -3.51 -27.05 -9.45
CA GLU A 71 -4.25 -25.83 -9.17
C GLU A 71 -3.84 -25.23 -7.82
N GLU A 72 -3.75 -26.06 -6.77
CA GLU A 72 -3.25 -25.65 -5.45
C GLU A 72 -1.80 -25.15 -5.52
N LYS A 73 -0.92 -25.86 -6.24
CA LYS A 73 0.48 -25.41 -6.45
C LYS A 73 0.55 -24.06 -7.16
N LEU A 74 -0.30 -23.87 -8.17
CA LEU A 74 -0.37 -22.61 -8.90
C LEU A 74 -0.81 -21.46 -7.97
N GLN A 75 -1.75 -21.73 -7.07
CA GLN A 75 -2.21 -20.75 -6.10
C GLN A 75 -1.12 -20.41 -5.08
N ASP A 76 -0.45 -21.42 -4.52
CA ASP A 76 0.69 -21.23 -3.60
C ASP A 76 1.80 -20.38 -4.23
N ASP A 77 2.16 -20.68 -5.49
CA ASP A 77 3.13 -19.88 -6.25
C ASP A 77 2.65 -18.42 -6.43
N CYS A 78 1.34 -18.21 -6.64
CA CYS A 78 0.74 -16.87 -6.74
C CYS A 78 0.71 -16.15 -5.39
N ASP A 79 0.48 -16.85 -4.28
CA ASP A 79 0.48 -16.28 -2.92
C ASP A 79 1.87 -15.77 -2.55
N VAL A 80 2.91 -16.54 -2.87
CA VAL A 80 4.32 -16.13 -2.69
C VAL A 80 4.63 -14.92 -3.57
N GLN A 81 4.20 -14.92 -4.83
CA GLN A 81 4.38 -13.77 -5.72
C GLN A 81 3.66 -12.52 -5.23
N ALA A 82 2.41 -12.66 -4.77
CA ALA A 82 1.63 -11.57 -4.21
C ALA A 82 2.34 -10.95 -3.01
N THR A 83 2.85 -11.78 -2.10
CA THR A 83 3.59 -11.34 -0.91
C THR A 83 4.83 -10.53 -1.30
N ASN A 84 5.63 -11.06 -2.24
CA ASN A 84 6.82 -10.37 -2.73
C ASN A 84 6.50 -9.03 -3.41
N ILE A 85 5.45 -8.98 -4.24
CA ILE A 85 5.05 -7.74 -4.91
C ILE A 85 4.53 -6.70 -3.92
N VAL A 86 3.75 -7.13 -2.91
CA VAL A 86 3.28 -6.23 -1.86
C VAL A 86 4.47 -5.61 -1.15
N LEU A 87 5.43 -6.43 -0.68
CA LEU A 87 6.64 -5.96 0.02
C LEU A 87 7.50 -5.02 -0.83
N GLN A 88 7.72 -5.34 -2.11
CA GLN A 88 8.52 -4.51 -3.02
C GLN A 88 7.89 -3.14 -3.30
N GLY A 89 6.57 -3.04 -3.23
CA GLY A 89 5.87 -1.78 -3.43
C GLY A 89 5.79 -0.90 -2.18
N LEU A 90 6.32 -1.35 -1.03
CA LEU A 90 6.30 -0.58 0.21
C LEU A 90 7.48 0.41 0.30
N PRO A 91 7.23 1.63 0.81
CA PRO A 91 8.28 2.50 1.30
C PRO A 91 9.16 1.83 2.38
N SER A 92 10.43 2.19 2.46
CA SER A 92 11.43 1.54 3.34
C SER A 92 11.05 1.60 4.83
N ASP A 93 10.49 2.73 5.28
CA ASP A 93 10.00 2.94 6.64
C ASP A 93 8.83 2.00 6.96
N VAL A 94 7.86 1.87 6.05
CA VAL A 94 6.73 0.93 6.20
C VAL A 94 7.20 -0.52 6.13
N TYR A 95 8.10 -0.86 5.21
CA TYR A 95 8.65 -2.20 5.05
C TYR A 95 9.26 -2.71 6.35
N SER A 96 10.06 -1.88 7.03
CA SER A 96 10.71 -2.25 8.31
C SER A 96 9.71 -2.63 9.41
N LEU A 97 8.47 -2.14 9.35
CA LEU A 97 7.43 -2.38 10.35
C LEU A 97 6.59 -3.63 10.04
N VAL A 98 6.63 -4.13 8.81
CA VAL A 98 5.73 -5.22 8.35
C VAL A 98 6.48 -6.41 7.76
N ASN A 99 7.80 -6.34 7.61
CA ASN A 99 8.65 -7.40 7.03
C ASN A 99 8.62 -8.73 7.79
N HIS A 100 8.16 -8.75 9.05
CA HIS A 100 8.00 -9.96 9.85
C HIS A 100 6.70 -10.72 9.56
N HIS A 101 5.81 -10.19 8.73
CA HIS A 101 4.56 -10.85 8.36
C HIS A 101 4.76 -11.76 7.15
N GLU A 102 4.15 -12.95 7.20
CA GLU A 102 4.40 -14.02 6.24
C GLU A 102 3.50 -13.95 5.00
N THR A 103 2.31 -13.35 5.12
CA THR A 103 1.30 -13.37 4.06
C THR A 103 1.03 -11.98 3.50
N ALA A 104 0.76 -11.92 2.19
CA ALA A 104 0.38 -10.69 1.50
C ALA A 104 -0.81 -9.99 2.18
N LYS A 105 -1.79 -10.76 2.67
CA LYS A 105 -2.97 -10.25 3.38
C LYS A 105 -2.61 -9.65 4.73
N ASP A 106 -1.80 -10.32 5.55
CA ASP A 106 -1.43 -9.79 6.87
C ASP A 106 -0.61 -8.50 6.74
N ILE A 107 0.33 -8.48 5.79
CA ILE A 107 1.07 -7.26 5.43
C ILE A 107 0.09 -6.17 5.02
N TRP A 108 -0.85 -6.49 4.14
CA TRP A 108 -1.84 -5.55 3.64
C TRP A 108 -2.75 -4.99 4.75
N ASP A 109 -3.24 -5.84 5.65
CA ASP A 109 -4.07 -5.46 6.79
C ASP A 109 -3.29 -4.60 7.79
N ARG A 110 -2.02 -4.93 8.04
CA ARG A 110 -1.15 -4.15 8.92
C ARG A 110 -0.84 -2.77 8.35
N VAL A 111 -0.55 -2.68 7.05
CA VAL A 111 -0.35 -1.40 6.35
C VAL A 111 -1.62 -0.55 6.45
N LYS A 112 -2.80 -1.13 6.20
CA LYS A 112 -4.09 -0.43 6.37
C LYS A 112 -4.26 0.09 7.81
N LEU A 113 -3.85 -0.68 8.81
CA LEU A 113 -3.93 -0.26 10.23
C LEU A 113 -2.96 0.88 10.54
N LEU A 114 -1.69 0.75 10.17
CA LEU A 114 -0.67 1.79 10.37
C LEU A 114 -1.08 3.13 9.76
N MET A 115 -1.78 3.08 8.61
CA MET A 115 -2.29 4.25 7.91
C MET A 115 -3.56 4.83 8.53
N LYS A 116 -4.31 4.06 9.33
CA LYS A 116 -5.41 4.56 10.17
C LYS A 116 -4.91 5.18 11.48
N ASP A 117 -3.87 4.59 12.08
CA ASP A 117 -3.31 5.05 13.36
C ASP A 117 -2.41 6.29 13.21
N THR A 118 -1.83 6.49 12.02
CA THR A 118 -1.23 7.78 11.66
C THR A 118 -2.35 8.79 11.40
N LYS A 119 -2.70 9.52 12.45
CA LYS A 119 -3.80 10.50 12.61
C LYS A 119 -3.93 11.65 11.61
N LEU A 120 -3.26 11.60 10.46
CA LEU A 120 -3.46 12.55 9.39
C LEU A 120 -3.83 11.78 8.13
N SER A 121 -5.13 11.74 7.85
CA SER A 121 -5.63 11.39 6.53
C SER A 121 -4.98 12.26 5.46
N TYR A 122 -4.94 11.79 4.22
CA TYR A 122 -4.39 12.53 3.08
C TYR A 122 -4.91 13.99 3.03
N GLN A 123 -6.22 14.16 3.21
CA GLN A 123 -6.87 15.48 3.20
C GLN A 123 -6.35 16.39 4.31
N GLU A 124 -6.04 15.85 5.50
CA GLU A 124 -5.49 16.63 6.60
C GLU A 124 -4.01 16.95 6.40
N ARG A 125 -3.22 16.05 5.80
CA ARG A 125 -1.82 16.32 5.40
C ARG A 125 -1.77 17.40 4.33
N GLU A 126 -2.58 17.27 3.29
CA GLU A 126 -2.73 18.24 2.20
C GLU A 126 -3.17 19.60 2.75
N TYR A 127 -4.24 19.63 3.55
CA TYR A 127 -4.71 20.85 4.21
C TYR A 127 -3.63 21.49 5.08
N LYS A 128 -2.89 20.69 5.86
CA LYS A 128 -1.82 21.19 6.72
C LYS A 128 -0.69 21.82 5.91
N LEU A 129 -0.22 21.16 4.85
CA LEU A 129 0.85 21.67 4.00
C LEU A 129 0.44 22.93 3.24
N TYR A 130 -0.78 23.00 2.71
CA TYR A 130 -1.29 24.21 2.08
C TYR A 130 -1.46 25.36 3.07
N ASN A 131 -1.95 25.07 4.27
CA ASN A 131 -2.05 26.07 5.34
C ASN A 131 -0.65 26.53 5.81
N GLU A 132 0.35 25.66 5.84
CA GLU A 132 1.74 26.04 6.11
C GLU A 132 2.35 26.89 4.98
N PHE A 133 2.04 26.58 3.72
CA PHE A 133 2.46 27.36 2.56
C PHE A 133 1.81 28.74 2.52
N ASP A 134 0.50 28.84 2.74
CA ASP A 134 -0.24 30.11 2.78
C ASP A 134 0.27 31.03 3.89
N LYS A 135 0.70 30.44 5.01
CA LYS A 135 1.29 31.15 6.15
C LYS A 135 2.81 31.27 6.08
N PHE A 136 3.43 30.86 4.98
CA PHE A 136 4.88 30.85 4.86
C PHE A 136 5.40 32.29 4.75
N ILE A 137 6.03 32.75 5.82
CA ILE A 137 6.65 34.06 5.92
C ILE A 137 8.08 33.93 6.43
N SER A 138 8.91 34.92 6.11
CA SER A 138 10.28 34.98 6.64
C SER A 138 10.27 35.16 8.15
N ILE A 139 11.20 34.49 8.82
CA ILE A 139 11.38 34.62 10.26
C ILE A 139 12.37 35.75 10.53
N ARG A 140 12.08 36.56 11.56
CA ARG A 140 12.99 37.64 11.96
C ARG A 140 14.33 37.06 12.41
N GLY A 141 15.41 37.45 11.73
CA GLY A 141 16.77 36.96 12.00
C GLY A 141 17.18 35.72 11.20
N GLU A 142 16.28 35.21 10.34
CA GLU A 142 16.58 34.13 9.40
C GLU A 142 17.51 34.63 8.28
N SER A 143 18.53 33.83 7.96
CA SER A 143 19.38 34.08 6.79
C SER A 143 18.66 33.69 5.50
N LEU A 144 19.10 34.26 4.37
CA LEU A 144 18.55 33.90 3.06
C LEU A 144 18.68 32.39 2.76
N TYR A 145 19.76 31.77 3.24
CA TYR A 145 19.99 30.34 3.08
C TYR A 145 18.98 29.50 3.87
N GLU A 146 18.73 29.84 5.13
CA GLU A 146 17.75 29.15 5.97
C GLU A 146 16.32 29.31 5.44
N TYR A 147 15.98 30.50 4.96
CA TYR A 147 14.70 30.77 4.30
C TYR A 147 14.52 29.86 3.07
N TYR A 148 15.53 29.83 2.20
CA TYR A 148 15.49 29.00 1.00
C TYR A 148 15.42 27.51 1.33
N TRP A 149 16.17 27.07 2.33
CA TRP A 149 16.16 25.68 2.79
C TRP A 149 14.78 25.26 3.30
N ARG A 150 14.15 26.06 4.18
CA ARG A 150 12.79 25.81 4.69
C ARG A 150 11.75 25.79 3.57
N PHE A 151 11.86 26.73 2.63
CA PHE A 151 10.97 26.79 1.48
C PHE A 151 11.14 25.56 0.58
N ALA A 152 12.37 25.19 0.25
CA ALA A 152 12.66 24.01 -0.56
C ALA A 152 12.17 22.73 0.11
N GLN A 153 12.32 22.61 1.43
CA GLN A 153 11.79 21.49 2.20
C GLN A 153 10.25 21.42 2.11
N LEU A 154 9.55 22.53 2.33
CA LEU A 154 8.09 22.60 2.22
C LEU A 154 7.59 22.23 0.81
N ILE A 155 8.26 22.73 -0.24
CA ILE A 155 7.94 22.38 -1.63
C ILE A 155 8.20 20.89 -1.91
N ASN A 156 9.30 20.34 -1.42
CA ASN A 156 9.60 18.91 -1.57
C ASN A 156 8.57 18.04 -0.83
N ASP A 157 8.11 18.46 0.34
CA ASP A 157 7.07 17.74 1.09
C ASP A 157 5.72 17.80 0.35
N ILE A 158 5.36 18.93 -0.25
CA ILE A 158 4.18 19.06 -1.13
C ILE A 158 4.30 18.16 -2.37
N HIS A 159 5.47 18.13 -3.02
CA HIS A 159 5.73 17.27 -4.17
C HIS A 159 5.71 15.78 -3.82
N THR A 160 6.20 15.40 -2.64
CA THR A 160 6.30 14.01 -2.20
C THR A 160 4.92 13.39 -1.96
N ILE A 161 3.89 14.20 -1.67
CA ILE A 161 2.50 13.74 -1.51
C ILE A 161 1.73 13.71 -2.85
N GLY A 162 2.34 14.14 -3.95
CA GLY A 162 1.73 14.10 -5.29
C GLY A 162 0.67 15.18 -5.55
N ILE A 163 0.70 16.27 -4.79
CA ILE A 163 -0.33 17.34 -4.77
C ILE A 163 -0.22 18.31 -5.96
N LEU A 164 0.96 18.45 -6.58
CA LEU A 164 1.12 19.27 -7.78
C LEU A 164 1.02 18.40 -9.05
N MET A 165 -0.10 18.57 -9.77
CA MET A 165 -0.32 18.12 -11.13
C MET A 165 -0.69 19.32 -12.00
#